data_AF-A0AA47IAC8-F1
#
_entry.id   AF-A0AA47IAC8-F1
#
_cell.length_a   1.000
_cell.length_b   1.000
_cell.length_c   1.000
_cell.angle_alpha   90.00
_cell.angle_beta   90.00
_cell.angle_gamma   90.00
#
_symmetry.space_group_name_H-M   'P 1'
#
loop_
_entity.id
_entity.type
_entity.pdbx_description
1 polymer ?
#
loop_
_entity_poly.entity_id
_entity_poly.type
_entity_poly.pdbx_seq_one_letter_code
_entity_poly.pdbx_strand_id
1 'polypeptide(L)' 'MTEFTPPPWKRPNPKRKSASTPLSDAQKAAAKQRAEEAGRPYPNLVDNMWASRQPK' A
#
# COMPACT_ATOMS: atom_id res chain seq x y z
N MET A 1 28.08 -16.64 -26.58
CA MET A 1 26.96 -17.11 -25.74
C MET A 1 25.92 -16.01 -25.72
N THR A 2 24.79 -16.20 -26.37
CA THR A 2 23.72 -15.19 -26.44
C THR A 2 22.86 -15.27 -25.18
N GLU A 3 22.88 -14.23 -24.35
CA GLU A 3 22.05 -14.14 -23.15
C GLU A 3 20.56 -14.07 -23.54
N PHE A 4 19.76 -15.01 -23.04
CA PHE A 4 18.31 -15.01 -23.23
C PHE A 4 17.69 -13.91 -22.36
N THR A 5 17.19 -12.84 -22.97
CA THR A 5 16.40 -11.81 -22.27
C THR A 5 14.92 -12.21 -22.26
N PRO A 6 14.30 -12.43 -21.09
CA PRO A 6 12.88 -12.76 -21.03
C PRO A 6 12.02 -11.58 -21.51
N PRO A 7 10.86 -11.86 -22.15
CA PRO A 7 9.97 -10.81 -22.62
C PRO A 7 9.46 -9.94 -21.46
N PRO A 8 9.09 -8.67 -21.70
CA PRO A 8 8.75 -7.70 -20.65
C PRO A 8 7.77 -8.21 -19.58
N TRP A 9 6.75 -8.99 -19.96
CA TRP A 9 5.73 -9.52 -19.05
C TRP A 9 6.18 -10.70 -18.18
N LYS A 10 7.34 -11.31 -18.47
CA LYS A 10 7.96 -12.34 -17.61
C LYS A 10 9.02 -11.76 -16.67
N ARG A 11 9.29 -10.46 -16.74
CA ARG A 11 10.29 -9.81 -15.90
C ARG A 11 9.70 -9.57 -14.49
N PRO A 12 10.49 -9.77 -13.43
CA PRO A 12 10.05 -9.42 -12.09
C PRO A 12 9.81 -7.91 -11.98
N ASN A 13 8.98 -7.51 -11.01
CA ASN A 13 8.78 -6.08 -10.71
C ASN A 13 10.14 -5.43 -10.40
N PRO A 14 10.56 -4.40 -11.14
CA PRO A 14 11.84 -3.73 -10.91
C PRO A 14 11.87 -2.98 -9.56
N LYS A 15 10.71 -2.64 -9.00
CA LYS A 15 10.63 -2.05 -7.66
C LYS A 15 10.80 -3.13 -6.60
N ARG A 16 11.57 -2.80 -5.56
CA ARG A 16 11.72 -3.66 -4.38
C ARG A 16 10.35 -3.92 -3.76
N LYS A 17 10.12 -5.13 -3.23
CA LYS A 17 8.88 -5.46 -2.50
C LYS A 17 8.59 -4.47 -1.36
N SER A 18 9.63 -3.94 -0.72
CA SER A 18 9.53 -2.90 0.32
C SER A 18 8.95 -1.57 -0.18
N ALA A 19 8.86 -1.34 -1.48
CA ALA A 19 8.19 -0.17 -2.05
C ALA A 19 6.65 -0.30 -1.99
N SER A 20 6.12 -1.46 -1.66
CA SER A 20 4.68 -1.72 -1.50
C SER A 20 4.45 -2.46 -0.19
N THR A 21 4.45 -1.72 0.91
CA THR A 21 4.13 -2.30 2.22
C THR A 21 2.67 -2.06 2.58
N PRO A 22 1.94 -3.09 3.03
CA PRO A 22 0.62 -2.94 3.61
C PRO A 22 0.62 -1.99 4.83
N LEU A 23 -0.56 -1.46 5.16
CA LEU A 23 -0.77 -0.76 6.43
C LEU A 23 -0.54 -1.70 7.61
N SER A 24 0.11 -1.19 8.66
CA SER A 24 0.14 -1.87 9.97
C SER A 24 -1.27 -1.90 10.57
N ASP A 25 -1.51 -2.78 11.53
CA ASP A 25 -2.82 -2.87 12.18
C ASP A 25 -3.15 -1.61 12.97
N ALA A 26 -2.13 -0.95 13.56
CA ALA A 26 -2.26 0.37 14.17
C ALA A 26 -2.70 1.44 13.16
N GLN A 27 -2.10 1.45 11.96
CA GLN A 27 -2.50 2.37 10.90
C GLN A 27 -3.95 2.11 10.42
N LYS A 28 -4.37 0.84 10.30
CA LYS A 28 -5.77 0.51 9.96
C LYS A 28 -6.75 0.99 11.03
N ALA A 29 -6.41 0.83 12.30
CA ALA A 29 -7.23 1.31 13.41
C ALA A 29 -7.36 2.84 13.38
N ALA A 30 -6.25 3.56 13.16
CA ALA A 30 -6.25 5.00 13.02
C ALA A 30 -7.08 5.48 11.82
N ALA A 31 -6.98 4.79 10.67
CA ALA A 31 -7.79 5.09 9.49
C ALA A 31 -9.30 4.92 9.77
N LYS A 32 -9.66 3.84 10.46
CA LYS A 32 -11.05 3.54 10.83
C LYS A 32 -11.61 4.60 11.78
N GLN A 33 -10.88 4.94 12.83
CA GLN A 33 -11.27 5.97 13.78
C GLN A 33 -11.50 7.32 13.09
N ARG A 34 -10.55 7.74 12.24
CA ARG A 34 -10.69 9.00 11.49
C ARG A 34 -11.90 9.01 10.55
N ALA A 35 -12.19 7.87 9.91
CA ALA A 35 -13.37 7.74 9.06
C ALA A 35 -14.66 7.87 9.87
N GLU A 36 -14.74 7.23 11.04
CA GLU A 36 -15.88 7.31 11.96
C GLU A 36 -16.09 8.73 12.48
N GLU A 37 -15.04 9.41 12.93
CA GLU A 37 -15.08 10.82 13.37
C GLU A 37 -15.55 11.77 12.27
N ALA A 38 -15.18 11.48 11.02
CA ALA A 38 -15.60 12.26 9.85
C ALA A 38 -16.96 11.82 9.26
N GLY A 39 -17.61 10.79 9.82
CA GLY A 39 -18.86 10.23 9.30
C GLY A 39 -18.74 9.58 7.91
N ARG A 40 -17.54 9.13 7.53
CA ARG A 40 -17.25 8.50 6.24
C ARG A 40 -17.33 6.98 6.35
N PRO A 41 -17.86 6.28 5.33
CA PRO A 41 -17.82 4.83 5.32
C PRO A 41 -16.37 4.32 5.28
N TYR A 42 -16.11 3.23 6.00
CA TYR A 42 -14.85 2.52 6.00
C TYR A 42 -15.06 1.10 5.44
N PRO A 43 -14.14 0.53 4.64
CA PRO A 43 -12.85 1.08 4.22
C PRO A 43 -12.94 2.12 3.10
N ASN A 44 -12.08 3.15 3.14
CA ASN A 44 -12.00 4.18 2.09
C ASN A 44 -10.56 4.58 1.75
N LEU A 45 -10.36 5.17 0.57
CA LEU A 45 -9.03 5.57 0.09
C LEU A 45 -8.44 6.75 0.88
N VAL A 46 -9.25 7.74 1.23
CA VAL A 46 -8.76 9.00 1.82
C VAL A 46 -8.11 8.75 3.18
N ASP A 47 -8.74 7.96 4.03
CA ASP A 47 -8.26 7.65 5.36
C ASP A 47 -7.14 6.60 5.33
N ASN A 48 -7.20 5.64 4.41
CA ASN A 48 -6.09 4.70 4.20
C ASN A 48 -4.82 5.40 3.68
N MET A 49 -4.95 6.39 2.79
CA MET A 49 -3.82 7.19 2.29
C MET A 49 -3.25 8.15 3.33
N TRP A 50 -4.09 8.62 4.25
CA TRP A 50 -3.61 9.38 5.41
C TRP A 50 -2.87 8.47 6.39
N ALA A 51 -3.41 7.30 6.68
CA ALA A 51 -2.81 6.32 7.57
C ALA A 51 -1.48 5.78 7.04
N SER A 52 -1.33 5.60 5.72
CA SER A 52 -0.08 5.15 5.11
C SER A 52 1.09 6.13 5.30
N ARG A 53 0.81 7.38 5.65
CA ARG A 53 1.82 8.43 5.92
C ARG A 53 2.17 8.53 7.41
N GLN A 54 1.43 7.86 8.28
CA GLN A 54 1.73 7.83 9.69
C GLN A 54 2.90 6.87 9.96
N PRO A 55 3.64 7.06 11.07
CA PRO A 55 4.57 6.05 11.54
C PRO A 55 3.89 4.67 11.63
N LYS A 56 4.64 3.61 11.29
CA LYS A 56 4.12 2.24 11.32
C LYS A 56 3.95 1.70 12.72
#